data_AF-A0AAD0YIN1-F1
#
_entry.id   AF-A0AAD0YIN1-F1
#
_cell.length_a   1.000
_cell.length_b   1.000
_cell.length_c   1.000
_cell.angle_alpha   90.00
_cell.angle_beta   90.00
_cell.angle_gamma   90.00
#
_symmetry.space_group_name_H-M   'P 1'
#
loop_
_entity.id
_entity.type
_entity.pdbx_description
1 polymer ?
#
loop_
_entity_poly.entity_id
_entity_poly.type
_entity_poly.pdbx_seq_one_letter_code
_entity_poly.pdbx_strand_id
1 'polypeptide(L)'
;MGRVSTIFFLFLCLFSFAQEKTNLNSTTRNFISNADFTQVNKDWNVTADFRSGLGEQVSFFPVEAINLKTNQKMKSIQVNMNAKTDFMGKSKDFFKTSWLDVDEVEEFIQFIEKYVIPNIKDKTENKQSTNYIFNSKEISFNFYIEKNTRRISIYLKDYGVIDNERYFWTESQVNKIPELLDVLKKINGK
;
A
#
# COMPACT_ATOMS: atom_id res chain seq x y z
N MET A 1 8.62 -47.04 -24.56
CA MET A 1 9.38 -45.80 -24.27
C MET A 1 8.54 -44.51 -24.30
N GLY A 2 7.20 -44.55 -24.42
CA GLY A 2 6.39 -43.31 -24.53
C GLY A 2 5.85 -42.71 -23.22
N ARG A 3 5.72 -43.51 -22.14
CA ARG A 3 5.08 -43.05 -20.87
C ARG A 3 6.02 -42.32 -19.91
N VAL A 4 7.33 -42.58 -19.97
CA VAL A 4 8.32 -41.96 -19.08
C VAL A 4 8.62 -40.52 -19.52
N SER A 5 8.52 -40.23 -20.82
CA SER A 5 8.78 -38.90 -21.38
C SER A 5 7.66 -37.89 -21.01
N THR A 6 6.40 -38.34 -20.91
CA THR A 6 5.27 -37.47 -20.55
C THR A 6 5.31 -37.03 -19.08
N ILE A 7 5.74 -37.90 -18.17
CA ILE A 7 5.84 -37.59 -16.73
C ILE A 7 6.99 -36.59 -16.48
N PHE A 8 8.09 -36.71 -17.22
CA PHE A 8 9.22 -35.77 -17.12
C PHE A 8 8.84 -34.36 -17.61
N PHE A 9 8.01 -34.24 -18.65
CA PHE A 9 7.52 -32.96 -19.16
C PHE A 9 6.54 -32.27 -18.18
N LEU A 10 5.69 -33.05 -17.50
CA LEU A 10 4.78 -32.56 -16.46
C LEU A 10 5.53 -32.03 -15.22
N PHE A 11 6.67 -32.63 -14.87
CA PHE A 11 7.49 -32.16 -13.74
C PHE A 11 8.21 -30.84 -14.05
N LEU A 12 8.63 -30.61 -15.30
CA LEU A 12 9.27 -29.35 -15.72
C LEU A 12 8.32 -28.14 -15.64
N CYS A 13 7.03 -28.31 -15.92
CA CYS A 13 6.04 -27.24 -15.76
C CYS A 13 5.83 -26.83 -14.29
N LEU A 14 5.94 -27.76 -13.33
CA LEU A 14 5.74 -27.47 -11.91
C LEU A 14 6.91 -26.65 -11.31
N PHE A 15 8.13 -26.79 -11.84
CA PHE A 15 9.27 -26.01 -11.36
C PHE A 15 9.29 -24.57 -11.87
N SER A 16 8.68 -24.28 -13.04
CA SER A 16 8.60 -22.90 -13.55
C SER A 16 7.67 -21.99 -12.73
N PHE A 17 6.66 -22.55 -12.06
CA PHE A 17 5.79 -21.78 -11.15
C PHE A 17 6.34 -21.69 -9.72
N ALA A 18 7.27 -22.56 -9.33
CA ALA A 18 7.84 -22.59 -7.97
C ALA A 18 9.03 -21.62 -7.78
N GLN A 19 9.50 -20.98 -8.86
CA GLN A 19 10.61 -20.03 -8.85
C GLN A 19 10.21 -18.61 -9.28
N GLU A 20 8.98 -18.18 -9.00
CA GLU A 20 8.84 -16.76 -8.67
C GLU A 20 9.68 -16.55 -7.40
N LYS A 21 10.91 -16.06 -7.56
CA LYS A 21 11.50 -15.22 -6.52
C LYS A 21 10.45 -14.15 -6.30
N THR A 22 9.62 -14.33 -5.27
CA THR A 22 8.59 -13.38 -4.86
C THR A 22 9.29 -12.03 -4.85
N ASN A 23 8.99 -11.20 -5.84
CA ASN A 23 9.55 -9.88 -5.88
C ASN A 23 8.85 -9.13 -4.76
N LEU A 24 9.51 -9.10 -3.60
CA LEU A 24 8.96 -8.60 -2.35
C LEU A 24 8.70 -7.09 -2.39
N ASN A 25 9.23 -6.41 -3.40
CA ASN A 25 9.04 -4.99 -3.68
C ASN A 25 8.04 -4.79 -4.82
N SER A 26 7.37 -3.64 -4.83
CA SER A 26 6.54 -3.24 -5.97
C SER A 26 7.36 -3.20 -7.26
N THR A 27 6.72 -3.46 -8.39
CA THR A 27 7.31 -3.27 -9.71
C THR A 27 7.81 -1.84 -9.87
N THR A 28 7.07 -0.86 -9.33
CA THR A 28 7.44 0.55 -9.27
C THR A 28 8.75 0.78 -8.53
N ARG A 29 8.93 0.25 -7.32
CA ARG A 29 10.19 0.39 -6.58
C ARG A 29 11.36 -0.19 -7.36
N ASN A 30 11.18 -1.36 -7.95
CA ASN A 30 12.22 -1.97 -8.77
C ASN A 30 12.54 -1.11 -10.01
N PHE A 31 11.52 -0.55 -10.67
CA PHE A 31 11.69 0.35 -11.79
C PHE A 31 12.52 1.58 -11.42
N ILE A 32 12.21 2.21 -10.27
CA ILE A 32 12.92 3.39 -9.79
C ILE A 32 14.34 3.04 -9.33
N SER A 33 14.52 1.96 -8.57
CA SER A 33 15.80 1.57 -7.98
C SER A 33 16.81 1.00 -8.98
N ASN A 34 16.35 0.39 -10.07
CA ASN A 34 17.22 -0.21 -11.08
C ASN A 34 17.55 0.75 -12.24
N ALA A 35 16.90 1.91 -12.32
CA ALA A 35 17.18 2.91 -13.34
C ALA A 35 18.30 3.86 -12.89
N ASP A 36 19.26 4.12 -13.77
CA ASP A 36 20.37 5.06 -13.48
C ASP A 36 19.87 6.49 -13.24
N PHE A 37 18.85 6.90 -14.00
CA PHE A 37 18.25 8.23 -13.93
C PHE A 37 16.73 8.11 -14.00
N THR A 38 16.05 8.55 -12.96
CA THR A 38 14.58 8.51 -12.87
C THR A 38 14.03 9.89 -12.55
N GLN A 39 13.06 10.34 -13.34
CA GLN A 39 12.20 11.48 -13.01
C GLN A 39 10.91 10.93 -12.41
N VAL A 40 10.46 11.47 -11.27
CA VAL A 40 9.15 11.15 -10.71
C VAL A 40 8.28 12.40 -10.71
N ASN A 41 7.24 12.37 -11.53
CA ASN A 41 6.22 13.42 -11.58
C ASN A 41 5.13 13.10 -10.56
N LYS A 42 4.84 14.06 -9.69
CA LYS A 42 3.81 13.94 -8.65
C LYS A 42 2.74 15.00 -8.86
N ASP A 43 1.47 14.59 -8.86
CA ASP A 43 0.35 15.53 -8.87
C ASP A 43 -0.01 15.93 -7.43
N TRP A 44 0.21 17.19 -7.09
CA TRP A 44 -0.12 17.76 -5.78
C TRP A 44 -1.57 18.25 -5.68
N ASN A 45 -2.29 18.33 -6.80
CA ASN A 45 -3.69 18.77 -6.81
C ASN A 45 -4.64 17.65 -6.39
N VAL A 46 -4.18 16.40 -6.44
CA VAL A 46 -4.95 15.21 -6.07
C VAL A 46 -4.18 14.45 -5.00
N THR A 47 -4.45 14.78 -3.74
CA THR A 47 -3.80 14.19 -2.56
C THR A 47 -4.85 13.74 -1.54
N ALA A 48 -4.53 12.67 -0.81
CA ALA A 48 -5.27 12.25 0.37
C ALA A 48 -4.31 12.28 1.55
N ASP A 49 -4.64 13.11 2.53
CA ASP A 49 -3.80 13.40 3.67
C ASP A 49 -4.47 12.99 4.98
N PHE A 50 -3.90 11.99 5.64
CA PHE A 50 -4.29 11.60 6.99
C PHE A 50 -3.27 12.15 7.97
N ARG A 51 -3.76 12.80 9.03
CA ARG A 51 -2.95 13.31 10.12
C ARG A 51 -3.38 12.68 11.44
N SER A 52 -2.41 12.44 12.32
CA SER A 52 -2.67 12.09 13.70
C SER A 52 -2.84 13.38 14.54
N GLY A 53 -3.12 13.22 15.83
CA GLY A 53 -3.09 14.34 16.78
C GLY A 53 -1.70 14.78 17.24
N LEU A 54 -0.64 14.01 16.94
CA LEU A 54 0.73 14.24 17.45
C LEU A 54 1.72 14.72 16.39
N GLY A 55 1.24 14.94 15.16
CA GLY A 55 2.01 15.50 14.04
C GLY A 55 2.47 14.48 13.00
N GLU A 56 2.17 13.19 13.17
CA GLU A 56 2.34 12.19 12.13
C GLU A 56 1.38 12.44 10.96
N GLN A 57 1.84 12.13 9.75
CA GLN A 57 1.08 12.28 8.52
C GLN A 57 1.38 11.12 7.58
N VAL A 58 0.36 10.64 6.90
CA VAL A 58 0.51 9.80 5.71
C VAL A 58 -0.26 10.41 4.55
N SER A 59 0.40 10.48 3.40
CA SER A 59 -0.08 11.15 2.20
C SER A 59 0.00 10.23 1.00
N PHE A 60 -1.05 10.21 0.19
CA PHE A 60 -1.15 9.42 -1.03
C PHE A 60 -1.17 10.35 -2.24
N PHE A 61 -0.32 10.05 -3.24
CA PHE A 61 -0.22 10.85 -4.46
C PHE A 61 -0.20 9.96 -5.70
N PRO A 62 -0.94 10.30 -6.76
CA PRO A 62 -0.72 9.69 -8.05
C PRO A 62 0.60 10.22 -8.65
N VAL A 63 1.39 9.30 -9.19
CA VAL A 63 2.70 9.62 -9.77
C VAL A 63 2.93 8.93 -11.10
N GLU A 64 3.83 9.50 -11.90
CA GLU A 64 4.42 8.86 -13.08
C GLU A 64 5.94 8.92 -12.95
N ALA A 65 6.57 7.75 -12.82
CA ALA A 65 8.01 7.59 -12.87
C ALA A 65 8.46 7.38 -14.32
N ILE A 66 9.55 8.03 -14.73
CA ILE A 66 10.10 7.99 -16.09
C ILE A 66 11.59 7.64 -15.98
N ASN A 67 12.00 6.55 -16.64
CA ASN A 67 13.41 6.24 -16.81
C ASN A 67 13.96 7.16 -17.91
N LEU A 68 14.88 8.06 -17.57
CA LEU A 68 15.35 9.10 -18.49
C LEU A 68 16.26 8.55 -19.60
N LYS A 69 16.82 7.34 -19.46
CA LYS A 69 17.60 6.69 -20.51
C LYS A 69 16.71 6.00 -21.54
N THR A 70 15.72 5.25 -21.08
CA THR A 70 14.86 4.43 -21.94
C THR A 70 13.56 5.12 -22.35
N ASN A 71 13.23 6.24 -21.69
CA ASN A 71 11.97 6.95 -21.79
C ASN A 71 10.73 6.08 -21.44
N GLN A 72 10.94 4.93 -20.79
CA GLN A 72 9.87 4.09 -20.27
C GLN A 72 9.20 4.80 -19.09
N LYS A 73 7.89 4.59 -18.95
CA LYS A 73 7.06 5.24 -17.94
C LYS A 73 6.31 4.22 -17.10
N MET A 74 6.12 4.54 -15.83
CA MET A 74 5.40 3.70 -14.89
C MET A 74 4.53 4.57 -13.99
N LYS A 75 3.23 4.29 -13.95
CA LYS A 75 2.29 4.93 -13.03
C LYS A 75 2.23 4.15 -11.72
N SER A 76 2.07 4.85 -10.62
CA SER A 76 1.83 4.25 -9.29
C SER A 76 1.18 5.24 -8.33
N ILE A 77 0.76 4.75 -7.16
CA ILE A 77 0.44 5.62 -6.02
C ILE A 77 1.65 5.68 -5.10
N GLN A 78 2.20 6.88 -4.90
CA GLN A 78 3.21 7.14 -3.90
C GLN A 78 2.56 7.31 -2.53
N VAL A 79 3.04 6.57 -1.53
CA VAL A 79 2.66 6.70 -0.13
C VAL A 79 3.82 7.27 0.65
N ASN A 80 3.67 8.49 1.14
CA ASN A 80 4.66 9.15 2.00
C ASN A 80 4.18 9.10 3.44
N MET A 81 5.03 8.63 4.35
CA MET A 81 4.75 8.65 5.78
C MET A 81 5.79 9.49 6.50
N ASN A 82 5.32 10.45 7.27
CA ASN A 82 6.06 11.10 8.35
C ASN A 82 5.50 10.57 9.67
N ALA A 83 6.27 9.78 10.40
CA ALA A 83 5.89 9.28 11.72
C ALA A 83 6.87 9.78 12.78
N LYS A 84 6.43 9.82 14.03
CA LYS A 84 7.29 10.02 15.18
C LYS A 84 7.54 8.67 15.82
N THR A 85 8.81 8.37 16.11
CA THR A 85 9.16 7.19 16.89
C THR A 85 9.76 7.64 18.22
N ASP A 86 9.19 7.15 19.31
CA ASP A 86 9.72 7.38 20.65
C ASP A 86 10.77 6.32 20.95
N PHE A 87 12.03 6.73 21.05
CA PHE A 87 13.12 5.87 21.50
C PHE A 87 13.77 6.50 22.74
N MET A 88 13.68 5.80 23.88
CA MET A 88 14.26 6.24 25.16
C MET A 88 13.87 7.67 25.57
N GLY A 89 12.60 8.04 25.39
CA GLY A 89 12.08 9.37 25.76
C GLY A 89 12.47 10.49 24.80
N LYS A 90 13.06 10.19 23.65
CA LYS A 90 13.31 11.14 22.56
C LYS A 90 12.47 10.75 21.34
N SER A 91 11.57 11.65 20.93
CA SER A 91 10.85 11.56 19.66
C SER A 91 11.83 11.83 18.52
N LYS A 92 11.99 10.89 17.61
CA LYS A 92 12.73 11.06 16.36
C LYS A 92 11.76 11.05 15.18
N ASP A 93 11.97 11.97 14.24
CA ASP A 93 11.20 12.00 13.01
C ASP A 93 11.64 10.85 12.08
N PHE A 94 10.65 10.16 11.53
CA PHE A 94 10.82 9.09 10.57
C PHE A 94 10.08 9.46 9.28
N PHE A 95 10.81 9.44 8.17
CA PHE A 95 10.22 9.61 6.84
C PHE A 95 10.48 8.37 6.00
N LYS A 96 9.43 7.86 5.34
CA LYS A 96 9.56 6.76 4.38
C LYS A 96 8.55 6.90 3.26
N THR A 97 9.00 6.48 2.08
CA THR A 97 8.21 6.44 0.84
C THR A 97 7.98 4.99 0.44
N SER A 98 6.77 4.69 0.00
CA SER A 98 6.35 3.42 -0.57
C SER A 98 5.56 3.64 -1.86
N TRP A 99 5.43 2.60 -2.67
CA TRP A 99 4.74 2.65 -3.96
C TRP A 99 3.74 1.51 -4.07
N LEU A 100 2.53 1.82 -4.51
CA LEU A 100 1.52 0.83 -4.88
C LEU A 100 1.45 0.74 -6.40
N ASP A 101 1.58 -0.48 -6.90
CA ASP A 101 1.43 -0.76 -8.32
C ASP A 101 -0.04 -0.60 -8.75
N VAL A 102 -0.28 -0.35 -10.04
CA VAL A 102 -1.62 -0.06 -10.57
C VAL A 102 -2.61 -1.22 -10.32
N ASP A 103 -2.15 -2.46 -10.45
CA ASP A 103 -2.92 -3.67 -10.17
C ASP A 103 -3.33 -3.74 -8.68
N GLU A 104 -2.40 -3.49 -7.76
CA GLU A 104 -2.68 -3.43 -6.33
C GLU A 104 -3.64 -2.29 -5.96
N VAL A 105 -3.58 -1.16 -6.69
CA VAL A 105 -4.50 -0.03 -6.50
C VAL A 105 -5.93 -0.40 -6.90
N GLU A 106 -6.13 -1.19 -7.96
CA GLU A 106 -7.46 -1.66 -8.35
C GLU A 106 -8.10 -2.54 -7.26
N GLU A 107 -7.32 -3.45 -6.68
CA GLU A 107 -7.76 -4.26 -5.54
C GLU A 107 -8.04 -3.40 -4.30
N PHE A 108 -7.21 -2.38 -4.06
CA PHE A 108 -7.39 -1.49 -2.93
C PHE A 108 -8.67 -0.65 -3.06
N ILE A 109 -8.98 -0.16 -4.27
CA ILE A 109 -10.24 0.53 -4.58
C ILE A 109 -11.43 -0.39 -4.25
N GLN A 110 -11.43 -1.62 -4.74
CA GLN A 110 -12.51 -2.58 -4.49
C GLN A 110 -12.65 -2.88 -3.00
N PHE A 111 -11.54 -3.03 -2.29
CA PHE A 111 -11.53 -3.22 -0.84
C PHE A 111 -12.18 -2.05 -0.10
N ILE A 112 -11.79 -0.82 -0.44
CA ILE A 112 -12.35 0.39 0.18
C ILE A 112 -13.85 0.52 -0.11
N GLU A 113 -14.27 0.34 -1.36
CA GLU A 113 -15.67 0.51 -1.77
C GLU A 113 -16.59 -0.55 -1.16
N LYS A 114 -16.15 -1.81 -1.13
CA LYS A 114 -16.99 -2.94 -0.73
C LYS A 114 -17.01 -3.18 0.77
N TYR A 115 -15.89 -2.94 1.46
CA TYR A 115 -15.74 -3.34 2.86
C TYR A 115 -15.52 -2.14 3.80
N VAL A 116 -14.77 -1.12 3.39
CA VAL A 116 -14.42 -0.01 4.29
C VAL A 116 -15.52 1.04 4.35
N ILE A 117 -15.85 1.67 3.22
CA ILE A 117 -16.81 2.78 3.15
C ILE A 117 -18.18 2.43 3.75
N PRO A 118 -18.79 1.26 3.43
CA PRO A 118 -20.09 0.90 4.00
C PRO A 118 -20.05 0.84 5.54
N ASN A 119 -18.91 0.46 6.10
CA ASN A 119 -18.74 0.24 7.54
C ASN A 119 -18.18 1.46 8.30
N ILE A 120 -17.95 2.62 7.66
CA ILE A 120 -17.41 3.82 8.33
C ILE A 120 -18.31 4.28 9.49
N LYS A 121 -19.63 4.17 9.32
CA LYS A 121 -20.63 4.59 10.31
C LYS A 121 -21.08 3.45 11.23
N ASP A 122 -20.64 2.22 10.98
CA ASP A 122 -21.11 1.04 11.69
C ASP A 122 -20.47 0.92 13.06
N LYS A 123 -21.25 0.43 14.02
CA LYS A 123 -20.81 0.11 15.37
C LYS A 123 -20.68 -1.40 15.47
N THR A 124 -19.77 -1.88 16.29
CA THR A 124 -19.73 -3.32 16.53
C THR A 124 -20.81 -3.76 17.49
N GLU A 125 -21.43 -4.90 17.20
CA GLU A 125 -22.40 -5.56 18.07
C GLU A 125 -21.69 -6.57 18.98
N ASN A 126 -22.38 -7.03 20.03
CA ASN A 126 -21.97 -8.20 20.83
C ASN A 126 -20.56 -8.17 21.45
N LYS A 127 -20.02 -6.98 21.75
CA LYS A 127 -18.66 -6.78 22.31
C LYS A 127 -17.54 -7.36 21.45
N GLN A 128 -17.74 -7.47 20.13
CA GLN A 128 -16.70 -7.89 19.18
C GLN A 128 -16.03 -6.67 18.56
N SER A 129 -14.83 -6.87 18.00
CA SER A 129 -14.18 -5.89 17.12
C SER A 129 -14.01 -6.49 15.73
N THR A 130 -14.02 -5.63 14.72
CA THR A 130 -13.86 -6.02 13.31
C THR A 130 -12.65 -5.32 12.75
N ASN A 131 -11.76 -6.06 12.08
CA ASN A 131 -10.59 -5.49 11.42
C ASN A 131 -10.58 -5.88 9.94
N TYR A 132 -10.69 -4.89 9.07
CA TYR A 132 -10.53 -5.06 7.64
C TYR A 132 -9.09 -4.73 7.26
N ILE A 133 -8.38 -5.68 6.67
CA ILE A 133 -6.95 -5.54 6.35
C ILE A 133 -6.75 -5.71 4.85
N PHE A 134 -6.15 -4.71 4.22
CA PHE A 134 -5.63 -4.78 2.86
C PHE A 134 -4.09 -4.85 2.91
N ASN A 135 -3.52 -5.79 2.17
CA ASN A 135 -2.08 -5.99 2.08
C ASN A 135 -1.61 -5.85 0.64
N SER A 136 -0.65 -4.96 0.41
CA SER A 136 0.13 -4.91 -0.84
C SER A 136 1.58 -5.33 -0.56
N LYS A 137 2.46 -5.31 -1.57
CA LYS A 137 3.90 -5.52 -1.40
C LYS A 137 4.54 -4.46 -0.50
N GLU A 138 4.04 -3.22 -0.52
CA GLU A 138 4.69 -2.10 0.16
C GLU A 138 3.94 -1.49 1.33
N ILE A 139 2.64 -1.74 1.49
CA ILE A 139 1.88 -1.26 2.65
C ILE A 139 0.93 -2.33 3.20
N SER A 140 0.51 -2.12 4.44
CA SER A 140 -0.71 -2.71 5.00
C SER A 140 -1.64 -1.58 5.43
N PHE A 141 -2.88 -1.59 4.96
CA PHE A 141 -3.92 -0.68 5.40
C PHE A 141 -4.93 -1.45 6.26
N ASN A 142 -5.16 -0.97 7.48
CA ASN A 142 -6.04 -1.60 8.44
C ASN A 142 -7.16 -0.62 8.80
N PHE A 143 -8.40 -1.08 8.70
CA PHE A 143 -9.58 -0.37 9.18
C PHE A 143 -10.23 -1.18 10.31
N TYR A 144 -10.02 -0.70 11.53
CA TYR A 144 -10.45 -1.33 12.77
C TYR A 144 -11.68 -0.64 13.34
N ILE A 145 -12.67 -1.42 13.77
CA ILE A 145 -13.91 -0.97 14.40
C ILE A 145 -14.03 -1.65 15.76
N GLU A 146 -14.20 -0.87 16.82
CA GLU A 146 -14.47 -1.37 18.17
C GLU A 146 -15.48 -0.49 18.88
N LYS A 147 -16.62 -1.07 19.27
CA LYS A 147 -17.72 -0.38 19.96
C LYS A 147 -18.16 0.87 19.17
N ASN A 148 -17.68 2.05 19.58
CA ASN A 148 -17.98 3.34 18.98
C ASN A 148 -16.77 3.99 18.30
N THR A 149 -15.58 3.40 18.40
CA THR A 149 -14.35 3.92 17.80
C THR A 149 -14.05 3.22 16.49
N ARG A 150 -13.46 3.97 15.58
CA ARG A 150 -12.89 3.45 14.33
C ARG A 150 -11.49 3.99 14.22
N ARG A 151 -10.58 3.16 13.72
CA ARG A 151 -9.17 3.51 13.56
C ARG A 151 -8.71 3.08 12.18
N ILE A 152 -7.99 3.96 11.51
CA ILE A 152 -7.15 3.57 10.39
C ILE A 152 -5.73 3.39 10.93
N SER A 153 -5.07 2.30 10.56
CA SER A 153 -3.64 2.14 10.72
C SER A 153 -3.01 1.83 9.36
N ILE A 154 -1.90 2.48 9.04
CA ILE A 154 -1.15 2.26 7.80
C ILE A 154 0.28 1.91 8.19
N TYR A 155 0.73 0.76 7.72
CA TYR A 155 2.08 0.25 7.91
C TYR A 155 2.82 0.29 6.58
N LEU A 156 4.07 0.73 6.59
CA LEU A 156 4.94 0.58 5.43
C LEU A 156 5.75 -0.71 5.57
N LYS A 157 5.99 -1.37 4.45
CA LYS A 157 6.77 -2.60 4.39
C LYS A 157 8.17 -2.33 3.87
N ASP A 158 9.14 -3.11 4.33
CA ASP A 158 10.45 -3.24 3.69
C ASP A 158 10.58 -4.66 3.17
N TYR A 159 10.64 -4.81 1.85
CA TYR A 159 10.70 -6.12 1.20
C TYR A 159 9.56 -7.03 1.69
N GLY A 160 8.32 -6.54 1.64
CA GLY A 160 7.13 -7.30 2.05
C GLY A 160 6.96 -7.49 3.57
N VAL A 161 7.94 -7.11 4.39
CA VAL A 161 7.88 -7.23 5.85
C VAL A 161 7.33 -5.96 6.48
N ILE A 162 6.31 -6.08 7.33
CA ILE A 162 5.69 -4.95 8.05
C ILE A 162 6.64 -4.40 9.12
N ASP A 163 6.84 -3.09 9.12
CA ASP A 163 7.45 -2.37 10.25
C ASP A 163 6.39 -2.08 11.31
N ASN A 164 6.38 -2.88 12.38
CA ASN A 164 5.42 -2.72 13.49
C ASN A 164 5.81 -1.59 14.45
N GLU A 165 7.04 -1.07 14.37
CA GLU A 165 7.52 0.00 15.24
C GLU A 165 7.18 1.38 14.67
N ARG A 166 7.07 1.49 13.35
CA ARG A 166 6.91 2.77 12.65
C ARG A 166 5.73 2.71 11.69
N TYR A 167 4.56 2.93 12.25
CA TYR A 167 3.30 2.97 11.52
C TYR A 167 2.50 4.22 11.85
N PHE A 168 1.63 4.60 10.95
CA PHE A 168 0.68 5.70 11.15
C PHE A 168 -0.65 5.14 11.67
N TRP A 169 -1.30 5.84 12.59
CA TRP A 169 -2.70 5.57 12.89
C TRP A 169 -3.48 6.83 13.26
N THR A 170 -4.79 6.79 13.04
CA THR A 170 -5.70 7.87 13.41
C THR A 170 -7.13 7.36 13.60
N GLU A 171 -7.83 7.94 14.56
CA GLU A 171 -9.28 7.73 14.75
C GLU A 171 -10.10 8.93 14.27
N SER A 172 -9.49 10.12 14.20
CA SER A 172 -10.18 11.37 13.90
C SER A 172 -10.37 11.62 12.40
N GLN A 173 -9.56 11.00 11.55
CA GLN A 173 -9.58 11.20 10.10
C GLN A 173 -10.24 10.02 9.34
N VAL A 174 -10.94 9.11 10.03
CA VAL A 174 -11.63 7.97 9.39
C VAL A 174 -12.60 8.42 8.30
N ASN A 175 -13.27 9.55 8.50
CA ASN A 175 -14.24 10.08 7.53
C ASN A 175 -13.60 10.60 6.23
N LYS A 176 -12.27 10.66 6.13
CA LYS A 176 -11.53 11.06 4.92
C LYS A 176 -11.18 9.90 3.99
N ILE A 177 -11.54 8.67 4.34
CA ILE A 177 -11.33 7.51 3.44
C ILE A 177 -11.95 7.71 2.04
N PRO A 178 -13.09 8.39 1.85
CA PRO A 178 -13.56 8.73 0.51
C PRO A 178 -12.58 9.60 -0.30
N GLU A 179 -11.85 10.53 0.33
CA GLU A 179 -10.83 11.34 -0.35
C GLU A 179 -9.66 10.46 -0.84
N LEU A 180 -9.29 9.44 -0.06
CA LEU A 180 -8.33 8.42 -0.49
C LEU A 180 -8.85 7.67 -1.72
N LEU A 181 -10.12 7.25 -1.72
CA LEU A 181 -10.71 6.58 -2.86
C LEU A 181 -10.64 7.42 -4.14
N ASP A 182 -10.90 8.72 -4.05
CA ASP A 182 -10.82 9.65 -5.18
C ASP A 182 -9.40 9.71 -5.75
N VAL A 183 -8.38 9.77 -4.89
CA VAL A 183 -6.96 9.74 -5.31
C VAL A 183 -6.62 8.43 -6.00
N LEU A 184 -7.02 7.29 -5.42
CA LEU A 184 -6.75 5.98 -6.00
C LEU A 184 -7.38 5.84 -7.39
N LYS A 185 -8.60 6.36 -7.60
CA LYS A 185 -9.29 6.29 -8.91
C LYS A 185 -8.61 7.10 -10.00
N LYS A 186 -7.93 8.21 -9.66
CA LYS A 186 -7.26 9.07 -10.64
C LYS A 186 -6.18 8.37 -11.45
N ILE A 187 -5.47 7.40 -10.86
CA ILE A 187 -4.39 6.70 -11.57
C ILE A 187 -4.90 5.92 -12.79
N ASN A 188 -6.14 5.45 -12.70
CA ASN A 188 -6.82 4.66 -13.73
C ASN A 188 -7.62 5.51 -14.72
N GLY A 189 -7.56 6.85 -14.60
CA GLY A 189 -8.38 7.76 -15.40
C GLY A 189 -9.88 7.64 -15.13
N LYS A 190 -10.26 7.12 -13.95
CA LYS A 190 -11.64 7.00 -13.48
C LYS A 190 -12.04 8.18 -12.59
#